data_AF-A0A117T0C8-F1
#
_entry.id   AF-A0A117T0C8-F1
#
_cell.length_a   1.000
_cell.length_b   1.000
_cell.length_c   1.000
_cell.angle_alpha   90.00
_cell.angle_beta   90.00
_cell.angle_gamma   90.00
#
_symmetry.space_group_name_H-M   'P 1'
#
loop_
_entity.id
_entity.type
_entity.pdbx_description
1 polymer ?
#
loop_
_entity_poly.entity_id
_entity_poly.type
_entity_poly.pdbx_seq_one_letter_code
_entity_poly.pdbx_strand_id
1 'polypeptide(L)'
;MPYDAEADAVSPERLAGRYSYLEREGLLPLPAKDGVTIVVELAHKEWAEECLNRLLLHSGPAVRLIGVAMREDFPLQPLLERFSAEPGLSFLPYERGNYRINEALADARTSFVVLLEDRVLVTAGWLDELLWPAIDARQPE
;
A
#
# COMPACT_ATOMS: atom_id res chain seq x y z
N MET A 1 30.10 -17.16 -20.30
CA MET A 1 30.08 -15.87 -19.60
C MET A 1 29.60 -16.16 -18.19
N PRO A 2 30.46 -16.21 -17.17
CA PRO A 2 29.98 -16.21 -15.79
C PRO A 2 29.47 -14.80 -15.50
N TYR A 3 28.22 -14.70 -15.06
CA TYR A 3 27.67 -13.46 -14.52
C TYR A 3 28.24 -13.28 -13.10
N ASP A 4 28.91 -12.16 -12.88
CA ASP A 4 29.40 -11.73 -11.57
C ASP A 4 28.24 -11.63 -10.57
N ALA A 5 28.20 -12.56 -9.62
CA ALA A 5 27.21 -12.62 -8.55
C ALA A 5 27.69 -11.84 -7.30
N GLU A 6 28.07 -10.57 -7.47
CA GLU A 6 28.49 -9.69 -6.36
C GLU A 6 27.49 -8.57 -6.01
N ALA A 7 26.32 -8.53 -6.65
CA ALA A 7 25.25 -7.63 -6.26
C ALA A 7 24.26 -8.37 -5.34
N ASP A 8 24.46 -8.31 -4.01
CA ASP A 8 23.39 -8.25 -2.97
C ASP A 8 23.83 -8.56 -1.53
N ALA A 9 25.12 -8.46 -1.20
CA ALA A 9 25.51 -8.51 0.21
C ALA A 9 25.14 -7.18 0.90
N VAL A 10 24.00 -7.15 1.59
CA VAL A 10 23.58 -6.04 2.45
C VAL A 10 24.64 -5.86 3.56
N SER A 11 25.50 -4.85 3.44
CA SER A 11 26.52 -4.57 4.47
C SER A 11 25.88 -3.94 5.72
N PRO A 12 26.40 -4.26 6.93
CA PRO A 12 25.92 -3.67 8.18
C PRO A 12 26.02 -2.13 8.21
N GLU A 13 27.02 -1.54 7.56
CA GLU A 13 27.17 -0.09 7.47
C GLU A 13 26.05 0.53 6.63
N ARG A 14 25.63 -0.15 5.56
CA ARG A 14 24.50 0.27 4.72
C ARG A 14 23.19 0.26 5.51
N LEU A 15 22.97 -0.78 6.32
CA LEU A 15 21.81 -0.86 7.22
C LEU A 15 21.84 0.22 8.31
N ALA A 16 23.01 0.51 8.90
CA ALA A 16 23.15 1.56 9.90
C ALA A 16 22.90 2.96 9.30
N GLY A 17 23.45 3.25 8.13
CA GLY A 17 23.20 4.51 7.41
C GLY A 17 21.72 4.69 7.04
N ARG A 18 21.05 3.60 6.64
CA ARG A 18 19.59 3.57 6.39
C ARG A 18 18.80 3.89 7.64
N TYR A 19 19.14 3.25 8.76
CA TYR A 19 18.46 3.49 10.04
C TYR A 19 18.61 4.94 10.48
N SER A 20 19.82 5.49 10.41
CA SER A 20 20.08 6.89 10.78
C SER A 20 19.37 7.90 9.87
N TYR A 21 19.26 7.63 8.56
CA TYR A 21 18.47 8.46 7.65
C TYR A 21 16.99 8.44 8.03
N LEU A 22 16.41 7.24 8.21
CA LEU A 22 15.00 7.10 8.55
C LEU A 22 14.68 7.70 9.93
N GLU A 23 15.59 7.61 10.90
CA GLU A 23 15.46 8.28 12.20
C GLU A 23 15.48 9.81 12.05
N ARG A 24 16.40 10.35 11.25
CA ARG A 24 16.51 11.80 11.00
C ARG A 24 15.26 12.36 10.31
N GLU A 25 14.69 11.63 9.37
CA GLU A 25 13.47 12.02 8.66
C GLU A 25 12.19 11.69 9.46
N GLY A 26 12.30 11.11 10.67
CA GLY A 26 11.15 10.77 11.52
C GLY A 26 10.28 9.61 11.00
N LEU A 27 10.87 8.75 10.18
CA LEU A 27 10.24 7.64 9.47
C LEU A 27 10.37 6.30 10.19
N LEU A 28 11.06 6.26 11.34
CA LEU A 28 11.15 5.06 12.20
C LEU A 28 10.24 5.12 13.44
N PRO A 29 9.68 3.96 13.86
CA PRO A 29 9.65 2.71 13.10
C PRO A 29 8.76 2.89 11.85
N LEU A 30 9.09 2.23 10.73
CA LEU A 30 8.19 2.27 9.57
C LEU A 30 6.80 1.72 10.00
N PRO A 31 5.69 2.34 9.56
CA PRO A 31 5.62 3.52 8.71
C PRO A 31 5.61 4.80 9.55
N ALA A 32 6.11 5.88 8.93
CA ALA A 32 6.06 7.28 9.36
C ALA A 32 4.90 7.61 10.28
N LYS A 33 5.08 8.60 11.16
CA LYS A 33 4.09 9.19 12.10
C LYS A 33 2.60 9.19 11.67
N ASP A 34 2.31 9.15 10.36
CA ASP A 34 0.99 9.27 9.74
C ASP A 34 0.48 8.00 9.00
N GLY A 35 1.31 6.99 8.70
CA GLY A 35 0.91 5.71 8.07
C GLY A 35 1.11 5.58 6.54
N VAL A 36 0.48 4.55 5.92
CA VAL A 36 0.43 4.32 4.45
C VAL A 36 -1.03 4.23 4.01
N THR A 37 -1.40 4.87 2.89
CA THR A 37 -2.70 4.70 2.25
C THR A 37 -2.59 3.76 1.06
N ILE A 38 -3.43 2.73 1.01
CA ILE A 38 -3.53 1.82 -0.13
C ILE A 38 -4.85 2.10 -0.83
N VAL A 39 -4.76 2.48 -2.09
CA VAL A 39 -5.90 2.63 -2.98
C VAL A 39 -6.04 1.34 -3.78
N VAL A 40 -7.20 0.69 -3.66
CA VAL A 40 -7.49 -0.59 -4.29
C VAL A 40 -8.50 -0.39 -5.42
N GLU A 41 -8.11 -0.75 -6.64
CA GLU A 41 -8.99 -0.77 -7.80
C GLU A 41 -9.91 -2.00 -7.76
N LEU A 42 -11.19 -1.77 -7.45
CA LEU A 42 -12.21 -2.81 -7.35
C LEU A 42 -12.91 -3.00 -8.71
N ALA A 43 -12.46 -3.99 -9.47
CA ALA A 43 -12.94 -4.31 -10.81
C ALA A 43 -13.50 -5.75 -10.94
N HIS A 44 -13.09 -6.66 -10.06
CA HIS A 44 -13.38 -8.09 -10.08
C HIS A 44 -14.00 -8.54 -8.75
N LYS A 45 -15.32 -8.74 -8.76
CA LYS A 45 -16.08 -9.12 -7.55
C LYS A 45 -15.59 -10.42 -6.90
N GLU A 46 -15.01 -11.33 -7.69
CA GLU A 46 -14.55 -12.63 -7.21
C GLU A 46 -13.29 -12.51 -6.32
N TRP A 47 -12.54 -11.43 -6.46
CA TRP A 47 -11.25 -11.24 -5.79
C TRP A 47 -11.28 -10.13 -4.75
N ALA A 48 -12.16 -9.14 -4.90
CA ALA A 48 -12.22 -7.95 -4.06
C ALA A 48 -12.26 -8.24 -2.56
N GLU A 49 -13.11 -9.14 -2.09
CA GLU A 49 -13.21 -9.45 -0.66
C GLU A 49 -11.91 -10.09 -0.13
N GLU A 50 -11.37 -11.08 -0.83
CA GLU A 50 -10.15 -11.78 -0.40
C GLU A 50 -8.93 -10.83 -0.43
N CYS A 51 -8.81 -10.00 -1.46
CA CYS A 51 -7.77 -8.97 -1.52
C CYS A 51 -7.82 -8.05 -0.29
N LEU A 52 -8.99 -7.50 0.02
CA LEU A 52 -9.18 -6.61 1.17
C LEU A 52 -8.88 -7.32 2.50
N ASN A 53 -9.33 -8.57 2.68
CA ASN A 53 -9.01 -9.36 3.88
C ASN A 53 -7.50 -9.53 4.05
N ARG A 54 -6.79 -9.87 2.97
CA ARG A 54 -5.32 -10.06 3.00
C ARG A 54 -4.59 -8.76 3.28
N LEU A 55 -5.05 -7.65 2.72
CA LEU A 55 -4.49 -6.33 3.00
C LEU A 55 -4.69 -5.94 4.47
N LEU A 56 -5.89 -6.09 5.01
CA LEU A 56 -6.17 -5.83 6.43
C LEU A 56 -5.31 -6.70 7.36
N LEU A 57 -5.12 -7.98 7.00
CA LEU A 57 -4.35 -8.92 7.80
C LEU A 57 -2.84 -8.67 7.76
N HIS A 58 -2.28 -8.29 6.60
CA HIS A 58 -0.84 -8.31 6.37
C HIS A 58 -0.18 -6.94 6.25
N SER A 59 -0.94 -5.84 6.26
CA SER A 59 -0.38 -4.49 6.06
C SER A 59 -0.13 -3.73 7.36
N GLY A 60 -0.62 -4.23 8.50
CA GLY A 60 -0.37 -3.64 9.81
C GLY A 60 -1.31 -2.48 10.20
N PRO A 61 -1.23 -2.02 11.46
CA PRO A 61 -2.27 -1.15 12.07
C PRO A 61 -2.25 0.31 11.63
N ALA A 62 -1.15 0.77 11.01
CA ALA A 62 -1.00 2.15 10.54
C ALA A 62 -1.42 2.32 9.07
N VAL A 63 -2.04 1.30 8.47
CA VAL A 63 -2.47 1.31 7.08
C VAL A 63 -3.94 1.71 6.98
N ARG A 64 -4.22 2.56 6.00
CA ARG A 64 -5.57 2.92 5.58
C ARG A 64 -5.84 2.38 4.19
N LEU A 65 -7.04 1.86 3.95
CA LEU A 65 -7.47 1.31 2.69
C LEU A 65 -8.59 2.16 2.10
N ILE A 66 -8.54 2.41 0.79
CA ILE A 66 -9.62 3.03 0.04
C ILE A 66 -9.94 2.12 -1.15
N GLY A 67 -11.08 1.43 -1.11
CA GLY A 67 -11.57 0.62 -2.21
C GLY A 67 -12.37 1.46 -3.21
N VAL A 68 -11.96 1.51 -4.47
CA VAL A 68 -12.62 2.32 -5.50
C VAL A 68 -13.28 1.42 -6.53
N ALA A 69 -14.61 1.50 -6.65
CA ALA A 69 -15.34 0.75 -7.67
C ALA A 69 -15.02 1.30 -9.06
N MET A 70 -14.46 0.44 -9.92
CA MET A 70 -13.97 0.83 -11.26
C MET A 70 -15.05 0.72 -12.33
N ARG A 71 -16.21 0.13 -12.00
CA ARG A 71 -17.30 -0.13 -12.94
C ARG A 71 -18.66 0.17 -12.31
N GLU A 72 -19.60 0.60 -13.15
CA GLU A 72 -20.98 0.91 -12.76
C GLU A 72 -21.72 -0.31 -12.20
N ASP A 73 -21.41 -1.50 -12.71
CA ASP A 73 -22.02 -2.78 -12.32
C ASP A 73 -21.28 -3.50 -11.19
N PHE A 74 -20.25 -2.89 -10.60
CA PHE A 74 -19.50 -3.51 -9.51
C PHE A 74 -20.36 -3.58 -8.22
N PRO A 75 -20.55 -4.76 -7.62
CA PRO A 75 -21.41 -4.93 -6.45
C PRO A 75 -20.69 -4.45 -5.18
N LEU A 76 -20.74 -3.14 -4.90
CA LEU A 76 -20.05 -2.55 -3.75
C LEU A 76 -20.75 -2.83 -2.40
N GLN A 77 -22.09 -2.96 -2.41
CA GLN A 77 -22.91 -3.08 -1.20
C GLN A 77 -22.50 -4.25 -0.27
N PRO A 78 -22.23 -5.48 -0.78
CA PRO A 78 -21.75 -6.56 0.07
C PRO A 78 -20.44 -6.26 0.80
N LEU A 79 -19.52 -5.52 0.17
CA LEU A 79 -18.25 -5.13 0.79
C LEU A 79 -18.48 -4.08 1.88
N LEU A 80 -19.35 -3.10 1.64
CA LEU A 80 -19.73 -2.10 2.65
C LEU A 80 -20.31 -2.76 3.91
N GLU A 81 -21.17 -3.77 3.74
CA GLU A 81 -21.74 -4.52 4.86
C GLU A 81 -20.67 -5.35 5.58
N ARG A 82 -19.86 -6.09 4.81
CA ARG A 82 -18.81 -6.98 5.32
C ARG A 82 -17.77 -6.25 6.16
N PHE A 83 -17.37 -5.06 5.72
CA PHE A 83 -16.29 -4.27 6.32
C PHE A 83 -16.78 -3.05 7.11
N SER A 84 -18.07 -2.99 7.45
CA SER A 84 -18.68 -1.87 8.18
C SER A 84 -18.02 -1.55 9.54
N ALA A 85 -17.36 -2.53 10.15
CA ALA A 85 -16.67 -2.39 11.42
C ALA A 85 -15.19 -1.99 11.29
N GLU A 86 -14.64 -1.88 10.08
CA GLU A 86 -13.22 -1.60 9.85
C GLU A 86 -12.96 -0.09 9.72
N PRO A 87 -12.48 0.61 10.77
CA PRO A 87 -12.32 2.07 10.75
C PRO A 87 -11.24 2.55 9.78
N GLY A 88 -10.34 1.66 9.36
CA GLY A 88 -9.25 1.92 8.43
C GLY A 88 -9.61 1.73 6.96
N LEU A 89 -10.83 1.27 6.64
CA LEU A 89 -11.26 0.96 5.28
C LEU A 89 -12.46 1.81 4.88
N SER A 90 -12.32 2.54 3.78
CA SER A 90 -13.41 3.29 3.14
C SER A 90 -13.60 2.86 1.69
N PHE A 91 -14.73 3.24 1.10
CA PHE A 91 -15.07 2.92 -0.26
C PHE A 91 -15.55 4.13 -1.05
N LEU A 92 -15.17 4.20 -2.31
CA LEU A 92 -15.68 5.17 -3.27
C LEU A 92 -16.50 4.43 -4.34
N PRO A 93 -17.77 4.83 -4.57
CA PRO A 93 -18.59 4.24 -5.61
C PRO A 93 -18.08 4.64 -7.00
N TYR A 94 -18.46 3.88 -8.01
CA TYR A 94 -18.20 4.27 -9.39
C TYR A 94 -18.96 5.56 -9.73
N GLU A 95 -18.30 6.45 -10.47
CA GLU A 95 -18.90 7.68 -10.97
C GLU A 95 -18.51 7.89 -12.43
N ARG A 96 -19.51 7.96 -13.32
CA ARG A 96 -19.27 8.08 -14.76
C ARG A 96 -18.59 9.41 -15.08
N GLY A 97 -17.47 9.34 -15.79
CA GLY A 97 -16.71 10.52 -16.20
C GLY A 97 -15.80 11.09 -15.11
N ASN A 98 -15.75 10.46 -13.93
CA ASN A 98 -14.84 10.81 -12.85
C ASN A 98 -13.93 9.61 -12.54
N TYR A 99 -12.62 9.76 -12.76
CA TYR A 99 -11.65 8.73 -12.37
C TYR A 99 -11.34 8.85 -10.89
N ARG A 100 -12.18 8.21 -10.07
CA ARG A 100 -12.20 8.36 -8.60
C ARG A 100 -10.96 7.86 -7.87
N ILE A 101 -10.05 7.19 -8.56
CA ILE A 101 -8.70 6.94 -8.06
C ILE A 101 -7.99 8.27 -7.75
N ASN A 102 -8.12 9.28 -8.61
CA ASN A 102 -7.51 10.58 -8.35
C ASN A 102 -8.05 11.24 -7.06
N GLU A 103 -9.33 11.03 -6.77
CA GLU A 103 -9.93 11.50 -5.54
C GLU A 103 -9.40 10.72 -4.33
N ALA A 104 -9.30 9.40 -4.42
CA ALA A 104 -8.69 8.57 -3.37
C ALA A 104 -7.23 8.95 -3.10
N LEU A 105 -6.47 9.28 -4.15
CA LEU A 105 -5.09 9.76 -4.03
C LEU A 105 -5.02 11.15 -3.40
N ALA A 106 -5.94 12.05 -3.74
CA ALA A 106 -6.01 13.39 -3.14
C ALA A 106 -6.42 13.34 -1.66
N ASP A 107 -7.24 12.35 -1.27
CA ASP A 107 -7.67 12.11 0.10
C ASP A 107 -6.65 11.33 0.93
N ALA A 108 -5.57 10.82 0.31
CA ALA A 108 -4.54 10.09 1.01
C ALA A 108 -3.83 11.01 2.03
N ARG A 109 -4.19 10.86 3.31
CA ARG A 109 -3.66 11.66 4.42
C ARG A 109 -2.32 11.16 4.94
N THR A 110 -1.59 10.42 4.11
CA THR A 110 -0.39 9.69 4.50
C THR A 110 0.77 10.09 3.61
N SER A 111 2.00 9.93 4.11
CA SER A 111 3.20 10.30 3.36
C SER A 111 3.50 9.36 2.18
N PHE A 112 2.90 8.17 2.18
CA PHE A 112 3.10 7.15 1.15
C PHE A 112 1.76 6.59 0.68
N VAL A 113 1.65 6.41 -0.63
CA VAL A 113 0.46 5.85 -1.25
C VAL A 113 0.85 4.67 -2.13
N VAL A 114 0.09 3.59 -2.04
CA VAL A 114 0.22 2.41 -2.90
C VAL A 114 -1.06 2.26 -3.71
N LEU A 115 -0.93 2.10 -5.03
CA LEU A 115 -2.04 1.75 -5.91
C LEU A 115 -1.97 0.25 -6.22
N LEU A 116 -3.09 -0.44 -6.09
CA LEU A 116 -3.13 -1.90 -6.18
C LEU A 116 -4.42 -2.38 -6.83
N GLU A 117 -4.34 -3.39 -7.69
CA GLU A 117 -5.52 -4.05 -8.27
C GLU A 117 -6.07 -5.13 -7.31
N ASP A 118 -7.39 -5.30 -7.29
CA ASP A 118 -8.08 -6.28 -6.44
C ASP A 118 -7.75 -7.76 -6.70
N ARG A 119 -6.92 -8.07 -7.70
CA ARG A 119 -6.40 -9.42 -7.96
C ARG A 119 -5.08 -9.71 -7.25
N VAL A 120 -4.47 -8.70 -6.63
CA VAL A 120 -3.19 -8.85 -5.94
C VAL A 120 -3.44 -9.40 -4.54
N LEU A 121 -2.84 -10.55 -4.25
CA LEU A 121 -2.90 -11.19 -2.93
C LEU A 121 -1.56 -11.00 -2.22
N VAL A 122 -1.59 -10.25 -1.13
CA VAL A 122 -0.40 -9.93 -0.35
C VAL A 122 -0.11 -11.00 0.72
N THR A 123 1.14 -11.05 1.17
CA THR A 123 1.63 -11.86 2.29
C THR A 123 2.23 -10.96 3.37
N ALA A 124 2.53 -11.51 4.54
CA ALA A 124 3.20 -10.78 5.60
C ALA A 124 4.53 -10.16 5.10
N GLY A 125 4.82 -8.92 5.50
CA GLY A 125 6.06 -8.21 5.14
C GLY A 125 6.06 -7.52 3.76
N TRP A 126 4.99 -7.65 2.97
CA TRP A 126 4.97 -7.15 1.59
C TRP A 126 5.21 -5.64 1.44
N LEU A 127 4.72 -4.83 2.40
CA LEU A 127 4.93 -3.37 2.37
C LEU A 127 6.39 -3.01 2.63
N ASP A 128 7.07 -3.76 3.50
CA ASP A 128 8.48 -3.52 3.80
C ASP A 128 9.31 -3.73 2.54
N GLU A 129 9.04 -4.81 1.81
CA GLU A 129 9.70 -5.12 0.53
C GLU A 129 9.41 -4.07 -0.56
N LEU A 130 8.20 -3.51 -0.57
CA LEU A 130 7.80 -2.50 -1.57
C LEU A 130 8.40 -1.12 -1.29
N LEU A 131 8.48 -0.71 -0.02
CA LEU A 131 8.91 0.62 0.36
C LEU A 131 10.44 0.75 0.41
N TRP A 132 11.17 -0.35 0.69
CA TRP A 132 12.63 -0.32 0.84
C TRP A 132 13.39 0.20 -0.40
N PRO A 133 13.07 -0.23 -1.64
CA PRO A 133 13.77 0.25 -2.84
C PRO A 133 13.60 1.75 -3.08
N ALA A 134 12.42 2.30 -2.77
CA ALA A 134 12.15 3.74 -2.92
C ALA A 134 12.93 4.59 -1.90
N ILE A 135 13.22 4.03 -0.73
CA ILE A 135 14.08 4.64 0.29
C ILE A 135 15.55 4.58 -0.15
N ASP A 136 15.98 3.44 -0.69
CA ASP A 136 17.37 3.24 -1.15
C ASP A 136 17.76 4.16 -2.32
N ALA A 137 16.84 4.47 -3.23
CA ALA A 137 17.11 5.33 -4.40
C ALA A 137 17.32 6.83 -4.07
N ARG A 138 17.04 7.27 -2.84
CA ARG A 138 17.13 8.68 -2.42
C ARG A 138 18.38 9.02 -1.60
N GLN A 139 19.33 8.10 -1.45
CA GLN A 139 20.60 8.47 -0.82
C GLN A 139 21.42 9.37 -1.76
N PRO A 140 21.75 10.62 -1.37
CA PRO A 140 22.74 11.40 -2.11
C PRO A 140 24.12 10.78 -1.87
N GLU A 141 24.94 10.74 -2.92
CA GLU A 141 26.38 10.44 -2.84
C GLU A 141 27.12 11.40 -1.89
#